data_AF-A0A8J0VJ40-F1
#
_entry.id   AF-A0A8J0VJ40-F1
#
_cell.length_a   1.000
_cell.length_b   1.000
_cell.length_c   1.000
_cell.angle_alpha   90.00
_cell.angle_beta   90.00
_cell.angle_gamma   90.00
#
_symmetry.space_group_name_H-M   'P 1'
#
loop_
_entity.id
_entity.type
_entity.pdbx_description
1 polymer ?
#
loop_
_entity_poly.entity_id
_entity_poly.type
_entity_poly.pdbx_seq_one_letter_code
_entity_poly.pdbx_strand_id
1 'polypeptide(L)'
;MKLVINVSPSQHGASQEDFIRGSLEKKAKEVIFDLASQAHVHLEHISISARSFKKRLQKSAFPAFNITVALDQHLKTLRKADFNKFHPSLQRRNSLLPLSLYARSWKQSY
;
A
#
# COMPACT_ATOMS: atom_id res chain seq x y z
N MET A 1 18.50 -1.48 6.94
CA MET A 1 17.22 -1.60 7.67
C MET A 1 16.45 -2.80 7.14
N LYS A 2 16.45 -3.93 7.86
CA LYS A 2 15.56 -5.06 7.60
C LYS A 2 14.28 -4.80 8.39
N LEU A 3 13.22 -4.31 7.74
CA LEU A 3 11.87 -4.37 8.30
C LEU A 3 11.39 -5.80 8.09
N VAL A 4 11.50 -6.61 9.14
CA VAL A 4 10.86 -7.92 9.21
C VAL A 4 9.36 -7.66 9.05
N ILE A 5 8.75 -8.25 8.03
CA ILE A 5 7.29 -8.29 7.87
C ILE A 5 6.78 -9.19 9.00
N ASN A 6 6.62 -8.62 10.20
CA ASN A 6 6.11 -9.33 11.37
C ASN A 6 4.58 -9.19 11.40
N VAL A 7 3.95 -9.67 10.34
CA VAL A 7 2.50 -9.81 10.27
C VAL A 7 2.24 -11.28 10.01
N SER A 8 2.23 -12.07 11.08
CA SER A 8 1.93 -13.49 11.00
C SER A 8 0.46 -13.72 11.37
N PRO A 9 -0.35 -14.43 10.57
CA PRO A 9 -1.75 -14.76 10.91
C PRO A 9 -1.90 -15.41 12.29
N SER A 10 -0.86 -16.12 12.73
CA SER A 10 -0.76 -16.77 14.03
C SER A 10 -0.74 -15.80 15.22
N GLN A 11 -0.26 -14.55 15.04
CA GLN A 11 -0.25 -13.54 16.11
C GLN A 11 -1.63 -12.97 16.40
N HIS A 12 -2.61 -13.16 15.51
CA HIS A 12 -3.97 -12.66 15.67
C HIS A 12 -5.01 -13.79 15.83
N GLY A 13 -4.54 -15.04 16.02
CA GLY A 13 -5.41 -16.20 16.16
C GLY A 13 -6.31 -16.45 14.95
N ALA A 14 -5.89 -16.01 13.76
CA ALA A 14 -6.58 -16.19 12.49
C ALA A 14 -6.03 -17.43 11.77
N SER A 15 -6.90 -18.35 11.36
CA SER A 15 -6.47 -19.50 10.56
C SER A 15 -6.17 -19.05 9.13
N GLN A 16 -5.10 -19.58 8.52
CA GLN A 16 -4.86 -19.38 7.08
C GLN A 16 -6.03 -19.93 6.24
N GLU A 17 -6.74 -20.93 6.74
CA GLU A 17 -7.90 -21.53 6.09
C GLU A 17 -9.08 -20.55 6.00
N ASP A 18 -9.26 -19.67 7.00
CA ASP A 18 -10.29 -18.63 7.00
C ASP A 18 -10.04 -17.60 5.89
N PHE A 19 -8.76 -17.29 5.62
CA PHE A 19 -8.39 -16.41 4.51
C PHE A 19 -8.64 -17.03 3.14
N ILE A 20 -8.50 -18.36 3.01
CA ILE A 20 -8.75 -19.10 1.77
C ILE A 20 -10.25 -19.26 1.53
N ARG A 21 -11.02 -19.53 2.57
CA ARG A 21 -12.48 -19.72 2.51
C ARG A 21 -13.28 -18.43 2.30
N GLY A 22 -12.64 -17.27 2.35
CA GLY A 22 -13.35 -16.00 2.14
C GLY A 22 -13.90 -15.36 3.41
N SER A 23 -13.52 -15.86 4.59
CA SER A 23 -14.07 -15.40 5.85
C SER A 23 -13.74 -13.93 6.08
N LEU A 24 -14.79 -13.12 6.29
CA LEU A 24 -14.72 -11.71 6.69
C LEU A 24 -14.59 -11.54 8.20
N GLU A 25 -14.17 -12.60 8.90
CA GLU A 25 -14.00 -12.57 10.34
C GLU A 25 -13.13 -11.40 10.80
N LYS A 26 -13.49 -10.85 11.95
CA LYS A 26 -12.85 -9.68 12.55
C LYS A 26 -11.32 -9.84 12.62
N LYS A 27 -10.84 -11.03 12.95
CA LYS A 27 -9.41 -11.37 13.02
C LYS A 27 -8.69 -11.24 11.67
N ALA A 28 -9.35 -11.65 10.57
CA ALA A 28 -8.77 -11.53 9.24
C ALA A 28 -8.66 -10.05 8.81
N LYS A 29 -9.67 -9.24 9.13
CA LYS A 29 -9.62 -7.78 8.91
C LYS A 29 -8.54 -7.09 9.74
N GLU A 30 -8.34 -7.50 11.00
CA GLU A 30 -7.29 -6.96 11.88
C GLU A 30 -5.89 -7.22 11.33
N VAL A 31 -5.62 -8.43 10.81
CA VAL A 31 -4.32 -8.74 10.16
C VAL A 31 -4.09 -7.84 8.93
N ILE A 32 -5.14 -7.67 8.12
CA ILE A 32 -5.06 -6.81 6.92
C ILE A 32 -4.86 -5.34 7.32
N PHE A 33 -5.49 -4.90 8.40
CA PHE A 33 -5.33 -3.57 8.96
C PHE A 33 -3.90 -3.30 9.43
N ASP A 34 -3.31 -4.22 10.20
CA ASP A 34 -1.94 -4.10 10.70
C ASP A 34 -0.93 -4.08 9.56
N LEU A 35 -1.11 -4.96 8.56
CA LEU A 35 -0.28 -4.96 7.36
C LEU A 35 -0.41 -3.65 6.58
N ALA A 36 -1.63 -3.18 6.36
CA ALA A 36 -1.89 -1.93 5.66
C ALA A 36 -1.29 -0.72 6.38
N SER A 37 -1.34 -0.72 7.71
CA SER A 37 -0.77 0.33 8.56
C SER A 37 0.76 0.35 8.48
N GLN A 38 1.42 -0.82 8.55
CA GLN A 38 2.87 -0.91 8.36
C GLN A 38 3.29 -0.46 6.95
N ALA A 39 2.56 -0.90 5.92
CA ALA A 39 2.81 -0.47 4.55
C ALA A 39 2.65 1.05 4.39
N HIS A 40 1.62 1.65 5.00
CA HIS A 40 1.38 3.08 4.93
C HIS A 40 2.52 3.89 5.59
N VAL A 41 2.94 3.51 6.79
CA VAL A 41 4.09 4.15 7.48
C VAL A 41 5.36 4.04 6.63
N HIS A 42 5.58 2.90 5.98
CA HIS A 42 6.74 2.72 5.10
C HIS A 42 6.70 3.64 3.88
N LEU A 43 5.52 3.79 3.25
CA LEU A 43 5.34 4.71 2.12
C LEU A 43 5.55 6.17 2.53
N GLU A 44 5.03 6.58 3.69
CA GLU A 44 5.25 7.92 4.24
C GLU A 44 6.74 8.19 4.46
N HIS A 45 7.47 7.25 5.06
CA HIS A 45 8.92 7.37 5.24
C HIS A 45 9.68 7.49 3.92
N ILE A 46 9.33 6.69 2.90
CA ILE A 46 9.94 6.77 1.58
C ILE A 46 9.61 8.13 0.93
N SER A 47 8.38 8.61 1.03
CA SER A 47 7.94 9.89 0.45
C SER A 47 8.64 11.09 1.12
N ILE A 48 8.73 11.09 2.45
CA ILE A 48 9.46 12.11 3.22
C ILE A 48 10.96 12.10 2.85
N SER A 49 11.56 10.91 2.72
CA SER A 49 12.96 10.75 2.31
C SER A 49 13.20 11.17 0.87
N ALA A 50 12.28 10.88 -0.04
CA ALA A 50 12.35 11.32 -1.44
C ALA A 50 12.34 12.85 -1.54
N ARG A 51 11.53 13.53 -0.72
CA ARG A 51 11.50 14.99 -0.66
C ARG A 51 12.80 15.58 -0.12
N SER A 52 13.39 15.00 0.92
CA SER A 52 14.66 15.48 1.48
C SER A 52 15.84 15.24 0.52
N PHE A 53 15.79 14.14 -0.25
CA PHE A 53 16.78 13.81 -1.27
C PHE A 53 16.49 14.41 -2.65
N LYS A 54 15.38 15.12 -2.85
CA LYS A 54 14.97 15.70 -4.16
C LYS A 54 16.06 16.55 -4.81
N LYS A 55 16.89 17.25 -4.02
CA LYS A 55 18.02 18.06 -4.51
C LYS A 55 19.25 17.23 -4.91
N ARG A 56 19.38 16.00 -4.39
CA ARG A 56 20.52 15.09 -4.64
C ARG A 56 20.18 13.92 -5.57
N LEU A 57 18.90 13.63 -5.78
CA LEU A 57 18.45 12.54 -6.64
C LEU A 57 18.58 12.94 -8.11
N GLN A 58 19.29 12.10 -8.87
CA GLN A 58 19.30 12.18 -10.32
C GLN A 58 17.90 11.95 -10.87
N LYS A 59 17.51 12.70 -11.92
CA LYS A 59 16.17 12.60 -12.55
C LYS A 59 15.83 11.16 -13.00
N SER A 60 16.83 10.32 -13.24
CA SER A 60 16.71 8.90 -13.59
C SER A 60 16.21 8.00 -12.47
N ALA A 61 16.30 8.42 -11.20
CA ALA A 61 15.82 7.64 -10.04
C ALA A 61 14.33 7.90 -9.74
N PHE A 62 13.73 8.93 -10.34
CA PHE A 62 12.32 9.28 -10.12
C PHE A 62 11.31 8.18 -10.50
N PRO A 63 11.49 7.40 -11.58
CA PRO A 63 10.59 6.30 -11.91
C PRO A 63 10.45 5.24 -10.82
N ALA A 64 11.48 5.04 -9.98
CA ALA A 64 11.42 4.08 -8.86
C ALA A 64 10.37 4.46 -7.82
N PHE A 65 10.03 5.75 -7.69
CA PHE A 65 9.00 6.23 -6.78
C PHE A 65 7.58 6.10 -7.35
N ASN A 66 7.39 5.76 -8.63
CA ASN A 66 6.06 5.57 -9.20
C ASN A 66 5.27 4.45 -8.51
N ILE A 67 5.97 3.44 -7.99
CA ILE A 67 5.36 2.32 -7.27
C ILE A 67 4.66 2.81 -5.99
N THR A 68 5.20 3.84 -5.31
CA THR A 68 4.60 4.36 -4.07
C THR A 68 3.24 5.00 -4.33
N VAL A 69 3.04 5.61 -5.51
CA VAL A 69 1.75 6.19 -5.93
C VAL A 69 0.69 5.11 -6.11
N ALA A 70 1.07 4.00 -6.75
CA ALA A 70 0.17 2.87 -6.95
C ALA A 70 -0.19 2.20 -5.62
N LEU A 71 0.78 2.03 -4.73
CA LEU A 71 0.58 1.46 -3.40
C LEU A 71 -0.28 2.35 -2.49
N ASP A 72 -0.03 3.65 -2.46
CA ASP A 72 -0.84 4.62 -1.69
C ASP A 72 -2.31 4.61 -2.16
N GLN A 73 -2.53 4.61 -3.48
CA GLN A 73 -3.87 4.49 -4.05
C GLN A 73 -4.55 3.17 -3.65
N HIS A 74 -3.81 2.06 -3.64
CA HIS A 74 -4.33 0.76 -3.25
C HIS A 74 -4.72 0.71 -1.76
N LEU A 75 -3.84 1.19 -0.87
CA LEU A 75 -4.13 1.28 0.57
C LEU A 75 -5.33 2.18 0.87
N LYS A 76 -5.49 3.29 0.14
CA LYS A 76 -6.68 4.16 0.26
C LYS A 76 -7.96 3.44 -0.14
N THR A 77 -7.93 2.65 -1.21
CA THR A 77 -9.08 1.83 -1.63
C THR A 77 -9.37 0.72 -0.62
N LEU A 78 -8.34 0.09 -0.06
CA LEU A 78 -8.47 -0.93 0.98
C LEU A 78 -9.10 -0.38 2.25
N ARG A 79 -8.67 0.81 2.69
CA ARG A 79 -9.28 1.52 3.84
C ARG A 79 -10.74 1.88 3.58
N LYS A 80 -11.08 2.36 2.37
CA LYS A 80 -12.48 2.65 1.98
C LYS A 80 -13.36 1.40 1.95
N ALA A 81 -12.76 0.24 1.67
CA ALA A 81 -13.43 -1.04 1.68
C ALA A 81 -13.47 -1.68 3.08
N ASP A 82 -13.17 -0.93 4.16
CA ASP A 82 -13.14 -1.45 5.53
C ASP A 82 -12.25 -2.71 5.67
N PHE A 83 -11.10 -2.68 4.99
CA PHE A 83 -10.11 -3.76 4.97
C PHE A 83 -10.66 -5.11 4.46
N ASN A 84 -11.80 -5.08 3.75
CA ASN A 84 -12.35 -6.24 3.07
C ASN A 84 -11.59 -6.50 1.76
N LYS A 85 -10.66 -7.47 1.77
CA LYS A 85 -9.89 -7.85 0.57
C LYS A 85 -10.73 -8.38 -0.60
N PHE A 86 -11.95 -8.84 -0.34
CA PHE A 86 -12.85 -9.40 -1.34
C PHE A 86 -13.78 -8.36 -1.97
N HIS A 87 -13.69 -7.10 -1.53
CA HIS A 87 -14.55 -6.06 -2.06
C HIS A 87 -14.26 -5.83 -3.56
N PRO A 88 -15.28 -5.76 -4.43
CA PRO A 88 -15.10 -5.64 -5.87
C PRO A 88 -14.33 -4.38 -6.29
N SER A 89 -14.31 -3.34 -5.45
CA SER A 89 -13.49 -2.14 -5.70
C SER A 89 -11.98 -2.41 -5.69
N LEU A 90 -11.50 -3.45 -5.00
CA LEU A 90 -10.09 -3.85 -4.97
C LEU A 90 -9.72 -4.76 -6.14
N GLN A 91 -10.70 -5.50 -6.68
CA GLN A 91 -10.52 -6.36 -7.85
C GLN A 91 -10.47 -5.54 -9.15
N ARG A 92 -11.15 -4.39 -9.19
CA ARG A 92 -11.13 -3.49 -10.35
C ARG A 92 -9.82 -2.71 -10.40
N ARG A 93 -9.11 -2.82 -11.53
CA ARG A 93 -7.96 -1.97 -11.82
C ARG A 93 -8.39 -0.51 -11.92
N ASN A 94 -7.62 0.38 -11.31
CA ASN A 94 -7.85 1.81 -11.45
C ASN A 94 -7.36 2.27 -12.84
N SER A 95 -8.29 2.46 -13.77
CA SER A 95 -8.01 2.95 -15.14
C SER A 95 -7.40 4.35 -15.17
N LEU A 96 -7.53 5.12 -14.08
CA LEU A 96 -6.94 6.45 -13.92
C LEU A 96 -5.52 6.42 -13.34
N LEU A 97 -4.96 5.25 -12.99
CA LEU A 97 -3.57 5.13 -12.50
C LEU A 97 -2.54 5.69 -13.48
N PRO A 98 -2.58 5.40 -14.78
CA PRO A 98 -1.60 5.96 -15.72
C PRO A 98 -1.66 7.49 -15.79
N LEU A 99 -2.87 8.06 -15.74
CA LEU A 99 -3.09 9.50 -15.75
C LEU A 99 -2.58 10.16 -14.47
N SER A 100 -2.83 9.56 -13.31
CA SER A 100 -2.35 10.09 -12.02
C SER A 100 -0.83 9.99 -11.90
N LEU A 101 -0.21 8.91 -12.40
CA LEU A 101 1.23 8.75 -12.49
C LEU A 101 1.86 9.80 -13.41
N TYR A 102 1.26 10.03 -14.58
CA TYR A 102 1.73 11.05 -15.52
C TYR A 102 1.65 12.45 -14.91
N ALA A 103 0.51 12.84 -14.34
CA ALA A 103 0.35 14.13 -13.67
C ALA A 103 1.33 14.35 -12.51
N ARG A 104 1.65 13.29 -11.76
CA ARG A 104 2.59 13.34 -10.62
C ARG A 104 4.05 13.39 -11.06
N SER A 105 4.39 12.71 -12.17
CA SER A 105 5.71 12.81 -12.82
C SER A 105 5.99 14.22 -13.32
N TRP A 106 4.96 14.91 -13.85
CA TRP A 106 5.05 16.29 -14.30
C TRP A 106 5.24 17.28 -13.15
N LYS A 107 4.52 17.09 -12.03
CA LYS A 107 4.63 17.96 -10.85
C LYS A 107 5.85 17.70 -9.97
N GLN A 108 6.63 16.63 -10.21
CA GLN A 108 7.75 16.19 -9.35
C GLN A 108 7.39 16.19 -7.85
N SER A 109 6.14 15.84 -7.52
CA SER A 109 5.59 15.94 -6.17
C SER A 109 5.20 14.55 -5.71
N TYR A 110 6.11 13.88 -5.02
CA TYR A 110 5.95 12.53 -4.47
C TYR A 110 5.87 12.57 -2.95
#